data_AF-A0A4U5ND11-F1
#
_entry.id   AF-A0A4U5ND11-F1
#
_cell.length_a   1.000
_cell.length_b   1.000
_cell.length_c   1.000
_cell.angle_alpha   90.00
_cell.angle_beta   90.00
_cell.angle_gamma   90.00
#
_symmetry.space_group_name_H-M   'P 1'
#
loop_
_entity.id
_entity.type
_entity.pdbx_description
1 polymer ?
#
loop_
_entity_poly.entity_id
_entity_poly.type
_entity_poly.pdbx_seq_one_letter_code
_entity_poly.pdbx_strand_id
1 'polypeptide(L)'
;MSRHTTTDNRRGRKERLLRYLLRRKPCAYITIFEIALFLVLAVALIVLVYFNRRLKSEIDILDRENKVLETHNNMITFAHCQYERPTDYNTDFCESRCGPTAFIWRHHKLKNERDKTCLDRHEQFSKSKLLFRE
;
A
#
# COMPACT_ATOMS: atom_id res chain seq x y z
N MET A 1 -30.19 38.42 -53.33
CA MET A 1 -29.54 38.21 -52.01
C MET A 1 -30.64 38.40 -50.97
N SER A 2 -31.03 37.47 -50.11
CA SER A 2 -30.28 36.42 -49.40
C SER A 2 -31.05 35.09 -49.38
N ARG A 3 -30.33 33.97 -49.53
CA ARG A 3 -30.85 32.62 -49.28
C ARG A 3 -30.81 32.36 -47.78
N HIS A 4 -31.96 32.19 -47.15
CA HIS A 4 -32.03 31.57 -45.83
C HIS A 4 -31.78 30.06 -46.00
N THR A 5 -30.60 29.61 -45.58
CA THR A 5 -30.26 28.19 -45.44
C THR A 5 -31.01 27.63 -44.23
N THR A 6 -32.17 27.03 -44.47
CA THR A 6 -32.85 26.20 -43.48
C THR A 6 -32.03 24.93 -43.27
N THR A 7 -31.24 24.94 -42.19
CA THR A 7 -30.54 23.78 -41.68
C THR A 7 -31.54 22.67 -41.40
N ASP A 8 -31.41 21.59 -42.18
CA ASP A 8 -32.15 20.35 -42.07
C ASP A 8 -31.95 19.75 -40.67
N ASN A 9 -32.91 20.03 -39.78
CA ASN A 9 -33.01 19.41 -38.48
C ASN A 9 -33.47 17.96 -38.68
N ARG A 10 -32.53 17.07 -39.03
CA ARG A 10 -32.64 15.63 -38.79
C ARG A 10 -32.71 15.37 -37.29
N ARG A 11 -33.86 15.68 -36.66
CA ARG A 11 -34.21 15.26 -35.31
C ARG A 11 -34.14 13.75 -35.26
N GLY A 12 -33.06 13.24 -34.65
CA GLY A 12 -32.76 11.83 -34.59
C GLY A 12 -33.92 11.03 -33.99
N ARG A 13 -34.22 9.86 -34.55
CA ARG A 13 -35.27 8.96 -34.05
C ARG A 13 -35.21 8.74 -32.52
N LYS A 14 -34.01 8.80 -31.95
CA LYS A 14 -33.73 8.74 -30.50
C LYS A 14 -34.41 9.86 -29.71
N GLU A 15 -34.43 11.09 -30.22
CA GLU A 15 -35.02 12.25 -29.55
C GLU A 15 -36.56 12.15 -29.50
N ARG A 16 -37.17 11.58 -30.55
CA ARG A 16 -38.61 11.29 -30.59
C ARG A 16 -38.98 10.14 -29.66
N LEU A 17 -38.16 9.09 -29.61
CA LEU A 17 -38.33 7.97 -28.67
C LEU A 17 -38.17 8.41 -27.22
N LEU A 18 -37.15 9.23 -26.91
CA LEU A 18 -36.96 9.81 -25.58
C LEU A 18 -38.20 10.59 -25.13
N ARG A 19 -38.72 11.50 -25.96
CA ARG A 19 -39.96 12.23 -25.64
C ARG A 19 -41.17 11.32 -25.48
N TYR A 20 -41.25 10.22 -26.22
CA TYR A 20 -42.37 9.28 -26.13
C TYR A 20 -42.31 8.43 -24.85
N LEU A 21 -41.11 7.95 -24.47
CA LEU A 21 -40.88 7.15 -23.27
C LEU A 21 -41.04 7.99 -21.99
N LEU A 22 -40.51 9.22 -21.99
CA LEU A 22 -40.67 10.19 -20.88
C LEU A 22 -42.15 10.57 -20.63
N ARG A 23 -43.04 10.46 -21.62
CA ARG A 23 -44.43 10.89 -21.51
C ARG A 23 -45.39 9.84 -20.95
N ARG A 24 -45.07 8.54 -21.06
CA ARG A 24 -45.99 7.46 -20.67
C ARG A 24 -45.80 7.00 -19.22
N LYS A 25 -44.57 6.98 -18.69
CA LYS A 25 -44.24 6.60 -17.30
C LYS A 25 -42.89 7.22 -16.84
N PRO A 26 -42.77 8.54 -16.68
CA PRO A 26 -41.51 9.19 -16.28
C PRO A 26 -40.95 8.61 -14.98
N CYS A 27 -41.81 8.32 -14.00
CA CYS A 27 -41.41 7.78 -12.71
C CYS A 27 -40.76 6.39 -12.79
N ALA A 28 -41.17 5.54 -13.74
CA ALA A 28 -40.59 4.20 -13.88
C ALA A 28 -39.14 4.25 -14.38
N TYR A 29 -38.83 5.16 -15.30
CA TYR A 29 -37.46 5.33 -15.79
C TYR A 29 -36.55 5.98 -14.75
N ILE A 30 -37.06 6.98 -14.03
CA ILE A 30 -36.31 7.64 -12.96
C ILE A 30 -35.98 6.62 -11.86
N THR A 31 -36.95 5.83 -11.42
CA THR A 31 -36.74 4.80 -10.39
C THR A 31 -35.76 3.71 -10.84
N ILE A 32 -35.83 3.24 -12.09
CA ILE A 32 -34.84 2.28 -12.62
C ILE A 32 -33.43 2.87 -12.62
N PHE A 33 -33.29 4.13 -13.04
CA PHE A 33 -32.00 4.81 -13.08
C PHE A 33 -31.44 5.04 -11.67
N GLU A 34 -32.31 5.40 -10.72
CA GLU A 34 -31.97 5.61 -9.32
C GLU A 34 -31.53 4.29 -8.66
N ILE A 35 -32.24 3.19 -8.91
CA ILE A 35 -31.83 1.84 -8.46
C ILE A 35 -30.48 1.45 -9.07
N ALA A 36 -30.29 1.67 -10.38
CA ALA A 36 -29.02 1.35 -11.05
C ALA A 36 -27.86 2.17 -10.45
N LEU A 37 -28.07 3.45 -10.21
CA LEU A 37 -27.09 4.32 -9.55
C LEU A 37 -26.77 3.83 -8.13
N PHE A 38 -27.80 3.43 -7.38
CA PHE A 38 -27.64 2.90 -6.03
C PHE A 38 -26.79 1.62 -6.01
N LEU A 39 -27.01 0.72 -6.96
CA LEU A 39 -26.22 -0.50 -7.11
C LEU A 39 -24.75 -0.20 -7.44
N VAL A 40 -24.50 0.73 -8.36
CA VAL A 40 -23.13 1.15 -8.71
C VAL A 40 -22.42 1.76 -7.50
N LEU A 41 -23.10 2.61 -6.74
CA LEU A 41 -22.56 3.21 -5.52
C LEU A 41 -22.28 2.14 -4.45
N ALA A 42 -23.18 1.18 -4.26
CA ALA A 42 -22.98 0.08 -3.32
C ALA A 42 -21.74 -0.75 -3.68
N VAL A 43 -21.57 -1.12 -4.96
CA VAL A 43 -20.38 -1.85 -5.42
C VAL A 43 -19.11 -1.01 -5.20
N ALA A 44 -19.13 0.28 -5.54
CA ALA A 44 -17.98 1.16 -5.35
C ALA A 44 -17.57 1.24 -3.86
N LEU A 45 -18.54 1.35 -2.95
CA LEU A 45 -18.28 1.35 -1.51
C LEU A 45 -17.69 0.02 -1.03
N ILE A 46 -18.20 -1.12 -1.51
CA ILE A 46 -17.66 -2.44 -1.16
C ILE A 46 -16.20 -2.55 -1.60
N VAL A 47 -15.88 -2.17 -2.84
CA VAL A 47 -14.50 -2.17 -3.36
C VAL A 47 -13.61 -1.26 -2.53
N LEU A 48 -14.08 -0.05 -2.20
CA LEU A 48 -13.34 0.92 -1.40
C LEU A 48 -13.06 0.40 0.01
N VAL A 49 -14.02 -0.25 0.65
CA VAL A 49 -13.84 -0.89 1.97
C VAL A 49 -12.84 -2.05 1.88
N TYR A 50 -12.94 -2.88 0.84
CA TYR A 50 -12.00 -3.99 0.63
C TYR A 50 -10.56 -3.49 0.45
N PHE A 51 -10.35 -2.49 -0.42
CA PHE A 51 -9.05 -1.87 -0.60
C PHE A 51 -8.54 -1.22 0.69
N ASN A 52 -9.37 -0.45 1.40
CA ASN A 52 -8.95 0.18 2.66
C ASN A 52 -8.55 -0.84 3.72
N ARG A 53 -9.25 -1.98 3.83
CA ARG A 53 -8.85 -3.05 4.76
C ARG A 53 -7.49 -3.62 4.40
N ARG A 54 -7.23 -3.84 3.10
CA ARG A 54 -5.93 -4.32 2.62
C ARG A 54 -4.81 -3.32 2.87
N LEU A 55 -5.03 -2.04 2.56
CA LEU A 55 -4.06 -0.99 2.85
C LEU A 55 -3.81 -0.87 4.36
N LYS A 56 -4.87 -0.94 5.18
CA LYS A 56 -4.73 -0.86 6.64
C LYS A 56 -3.88 -1.99 7.21
N SER A 57 -4.01 -3.22 6.71
CA SER A 57 -3.14 -4.32 7.15
C SER A 57 -1.67 -4.10 6.77
N GLU A 58 -1.39 -3.55 5.59
CA GLU A 58 -0.01 -3.28 5.17
C GLU A 58 0.58 -2.09 5.94
N ILE A 59 -0.21 -1.06 6.22
CA ILE A 59 0.20 0.10 7.03
C ILE A 59 0.43 -0.31 8.49
N ASP A 60 -0.39 -1.18 9.07
CA ASP A 60 -0.24 -1.62 10.46
C ASP A 60 1.04 -2.48 10.65
N ILE A 61 1.38 -3.29 9.63
CA ILE A 61 2.66 -4.00 9.58
C ILE A 61 3.81 -2.99 9.48
N LEU A 62 3.72 -2.02 8.58
CA LEU A 62 4.77 -1.01 8.37
C LEU A 62 4.97 -0.11 9.60
N ASP A 63 3.90 0.27 10.29
CA ASP A 63 3.95 1.07 11.52
C ASP A 63 4.60 0.28 12.66
N ARG A 64 4.26 -1.01 12.78
CA ARG A 64 4.91 -1.92 13.73
C ARG A 64 6.41 -2.08 13.42
N GLU A 65 6.78 -2.17 12.14
CA GLU A 65 8.18 -2.27 11.72
C GLU A 65 8.95 -0.97 11.95
N ASN A 66 8.34 0.18 11.65
CA ASN A 66 8.91 1.51 11.92
C ASN A 66 9.12 1.73 13.42
N LYS A 67 8.15 1.34 14.26
CA LYS A 67 8.28 1.46 15.71
C LYS A 67 9.42 0.62 16.26
N VAL A 68 9.62 -0.59 15.72
CA VAL A 68 10.78 -1.46 16.05
C VAL A 68 12.08 -0.84 15.54
N LEU A 69 12.07 -0.25 14.34
CA LEU A 69 13.24 0.42 13.76
C LEU A 69 13.63 1.65 14.59
N GLU A 70 12.67 2.43 15.05
CA GLU A 70 12.88 3.60 15.90
C GLU A 70 13.45 3.20 17.28
N THR A 71 12.99 2.08 17.84
CA THR A 71 13.60 1.52 19.07
C THR A 71 15.02 1.02 18.84
N HIS A 72 15.35 0.54 17.63
CA HIS A 72 16.70 0.09 17.28
C HIS A 72 17.64 1.22 16.86
N ASN A 73 17.14 2.31 16.27
CA ASN A 73 17.93 3.51 15.99
C ASN A 73 18.39 4.21 17.27
N ASN A 74 17.65 4.05 18.37
CA ASN A 74 18.04 4.52 19.70
C ASN A 74 18.97 3.55 20.44
N MET A 75 19.33 2.39 19.85
CA MET A 75 20.42 1.57 20.39
C MET A 75 21.75 2.20 19.98
N ILE A 76 22.58 2.43 20.99
CA ILE A 76 23.90 3.06 20.96
C ILE A 76 24.72 2.63 19.73
N THR A 77 24.62 3.38 18.64
CA THR A 77 25.63 3.33 17.58
C THR A 77 26.78 4.16 18.10
N PHE A 78 27.85 3.52 18.56
CA PHE A 78 29.10 4.22 18.80
C PHE A 78 29.65 4.66 17.43
N ALA A 79 29.13 5.76 16.90
CA ALA A 79 29.40 6.25 15.55
C ALA A 79 30.89 6.60 15.33
N HIS A 80 31.63 6.78 16.43
CA HIS A 80 33.07 7.00 16.44
C HIS A 80 33.90 5.70 16.31
N CYS A 81 33.32 4.53 16.58
CA CYS A 81 34.02 3.26 16.52
C CYS A 81 34.08 2.73 15.09
N GLN A 82 35.28 2.31 14.67
CA GLN A 82 35.48 1.70 13.35
C GLN A 82 35.30 0.19 13.47
N TYR A 83 34.37 -0.37 12.70
CA TYR A 83 34.12 -1.81 12.65
C TYR A 83 34.59 -2.39 11.32
N GLU A 84 34.98 -3.65 11.34
CA GLU A 84 35.18 -4.45 10.13
C GLU A 84 33.85 -4.69 9.42
N ARG A 85 33.86 -4.71 8.09
CA ARG A 85 32.66 -5.05 7.33
C ARG A 85 32.40 -6.55 7.50
N PRO A 86 31.27 -6.96 8.09
CA PRO A 86 30.93 -8.37 8.16
C PRO A 86 30.69 -8.90 6.75
N THR A 87 31.26 -10.06 6.45
CA THR A 87 31.13 -10.72 5.14
C THR A 87 29.79 -11.42 5.01
N ASP A 88 29.28 -12.02 6.09
CA ASP A 88 28.13 -12.93 6.03
C ASP A 88 27.16 -12.75 7.21
N TYR A 89 25.90 -13.12 6.98
CA TYR A 89 24.85 -13.18 8.00
C TYR A 89 24.75 -14.60 8.53
N ASN A 90 24.63 -14.77 9.84
CA ASN A 90 24.33 -16.07 10.43
C ASN A 90 22.81 -16.32 10.35
N THR A 91 22.44 -17.44 9.73
CA THR A 91 21.05 -17.87 9.46
C THR A 91 20.60 -19.05 10.32
N ASP A 92 21.39 -19.50 11.30
CA ASP A 92 21.12 -20.72 12.08
C ASP A 92 19.73 -20.68 12.76
N PHE A 93 19.33 -19.51 13.25
CA PHE A 93 18.03 -19.28 13.89
C PHE A 93 16.87 -19.10 12.89
N CYS A 94 17.17 -18.86 11.60
CA CYS A 94 16.20 -18.80 10.52
C CYS A 94 15.88 -20.16 9.90
N GLU A 95 16.81 -21.11 10.00
CA GLU A 95 16.65 -22.49 9.52
C GLU A 95 16.01 -23.40 10.57
N SER A 96 16.38 -23.20 11.85
CA SER A 96 15.90 -24.02 12.96
C SER A 96 14.58 -23.55 13.59
N ARG A 97 14.15 -22.30 13.36
CA ARG A 97 12.93 -21.72 13.95
C ARG A 97 12.07 -21.02 12.92
N CYS A 98 10.75 -21.03 13.16
CA CYS A 98 9.76 -20.36 12.32
C CYS A 98 8.99 -19.30 13.12
N GLY A 99 8.45 -18.31 12.41
CA GLY A 99 7.62 -17.25 13.01
C GLY A 99 8.44 -16.16 13.73
N PRO A 100 7.89 -15.51 14.77
CA PRO A 100 8.49 -14.32 15.39
C PRO A 100 9.81 -14.58 16.12
N THR A 101 10.19 -15.85 16.30
CA THR A 101 11.45 -16.27 16.91
C THR A 101 12.56 -16.55 15.90
N ALA A 102 12.28 -16.40 14.59
CA ALA A 102 13.25 -16.58 13.52
C ALA A 102 13.94 -15.25 13.20
N PHE A 103 15.23 -15.14 13.48
CA PHE A 103 16.02 -13.95 13.21
C PHE A 103 17.38 -14.33 12.62
N ILE A 104 17.92 -13.45 11.79
CA ILE A 104 19.34 -13.50 11.40
C ILE A 104 20.12 -12.56 12.30
N TRP A 105 21.41 -12.80 12.47
CA TRP A 105 22.28 -11.90 13.20
C TRP A 105 23.63 -11.73 12.51
N ARG A 106 24.28 -10.61 12.77
CA ARG A 106 25.65 -10.34 12.31
C ARG A 106 26.47 -9.72 13.42
N HIS A 107 27.75 -10.08 13.44
CA HIS A 107 28.73 -9.57 14.37
C HIS A 107 29.68 -8.61 13.64
N HIS A 108 29.79 -7.40 14.15
CA HIS A 108 30.72 -6.38 13.68
C HIS A 108 31.87 -6.31 14.67
N LYS A 109 33.02 -6.82 14.24
CA LYS A 109 34.23 -6.78 15.05
C LYS A 109 34.86 -5.40 15.01
N LEU A 110 35.33 -4.91 16.14
CA LEU A 110 36.02 -3.63 16.23
C LEU A 110 37.37 -3.69 15.50
N LYS A 111 37.64 -2.72 14.62
CA LYS A 111 38.88 -2.63 13.84
C LYS A 111 40.05 -2.11 14.67
N ASN A 112 39.79 -1.29 15.69
CA ASN A 112 40.79 -0.66 16.54
C ASN A 112 40.38 -0.75 18.02
N GLU A 113 40.99 -1.66 18.78
CA GLU A 113 40.76 -1.85 20.23
C GLU A 113 41.42 -0.78 21.13
N ARG A 114 41.79 0.38 20.57
CA ARG A 114 42.47 1.44 21.34
C ARG A 114 41.53 2.21 22.25
N ASP A 115 40.27 2.38 21.82
CA ASP A 115 39.24 3.02 22.63
C ASP A 115 38.53 1.98 23.50
N LYS A 116 38.72 2.09 24.81
CA LYS A 116 38.07 1.21 25.81
C LYS A 116 36.56 1.41 25.90
N THR A 117 36.04 2.47 25.28
CA THR A 117 34.60 2.77 25.17
C THR A 117 33.94 2.07 24.00
N CYS A 118 34.73 1.56 23.04
CA CYS A 118 34.24 0.81 21.89
C CYS A 118 34.14 -0.67 22.23
N LEU A 119 32.97 -1.25 21.96
CA LEU A 119 32.71 -2.68 22.12
C LEU A 119 32.28 -3.26 20.78
N ASP A 120 32.51 -4.56 20.61
CA ASP A 120 31.98 -5.30 19.47
C ASP A 120 30.45 -5.14 19.37
N ARG A 121 29.96 -5.04 18.14
CA ARG A 121 28.56 -4.74 17.87
C ARG A 121 27.84 -5.97 17.32
N HIS A 122 26.73 -6.33 17.95
CA HIS A 122 25.82 -7.36 17.44
C HIS A 122 24.57 -6.70 16.87
N GLU A 123 24.21 -7.08 15.65
CA GLU A 123 22.96 -6.66 15.03
C GLU A 123 22.09 -7.87 14.75
N GLN A 124 20.79 -7.73 15.03
CA GLN A 124 19.79 -8.77 14.80
C GLN A 124 18.72 -8.24 13.85
N PHE A 125 18.32 -9.04 12.86
CA PHE A 125 17.23 -8.70 11.95
C PHE A 125 16.20 -9.83 11.95
N SER A 126 14.93 -9.46 12.05
CA SER A 126 13.82 -10.39 11.80
C SER A 126 13.85 -10.86 10.34
N LYS A 127 13.57 -12.15 10.11
CA LYS A 127 13.48 -12.74 8.75
C LYS A 127 12.50 -12.00 7.84
N SER A 128 11.48 -11.33 8.40
CA SER A 128 10.52 -10.50 7.65
C SER A 128 11.16 -9.28 6.96
N LYS A 129 12.28 -8.76 7.47
CA LYS A 129 12.93 -7.54 6.98
C LYS A 129 13.85 -7.73 5.76
N LEU A 130 14.20 -8.98 5.41
CA LEU A 130 15.12 -9.26 4.30
C LEU A 130 14.43 -9.43 2.94
N LEU A 131 13.12 -9.65 2.91
CA LEU A 131 12.36 -9.85 1.66
C LEU A 131 12.12 -8.55 0.86
N PHE A 132 12.55 -7.39 1.37
CA PHE A 132 12.36 -6.08 0.73
C PHE A 132 13.66 -5.47 0.19
N ARG A 133 14.73 -6.27 0.07
CA ARG A 133 16.01 -5.79 -0.46
C ARG A 133 16.56 -6.71 -1.54
N GLU A 134 15.77 -6.87 -2.60
CA GLU A 134 16.25 -7.22 -3.94
C GLU A 134 16.01 -6.04 -4.89
#